data_AF-A0A9X5UID6-F1
#
_entry.id   AF-A0A9X5UID6-F1
#
_cell.length_a   1.000
_cell.length_b   1.000
_cell.length_c   1.000
_cell.angle_alpha   90.00
_cell.angle_beta   90.00
_cell.angle_gamma   90.00
#
_symmetry.space_group_name_H-M   'P 1'
#
loop_
_entity.id
_entity.type
_entity.pdbx_description
1 polymer ?
#
loop_
_entity_poly.entity_id
_entity_poly.type
_entity_poly.pdbx_seq_one_letter_code
_entity_poly.pdbx_strand_id
1 'polypeptide(L)'
;MVLIGRCAAEIVTALARHAPDVPVERATGMDDAVEAAARLAGTGDTVLLAPAAASMDMFRDCAERGDLSAAADSRRRTRGTVTPDR
;
A
#
# COMPACT_ATOMS: atom_id res chain seq x y z
N MET A 1 5.04 -2.08 -6.01
CA MET A 1 5.19 -1.06 -4.94
C MET A 1 4.02 -0.11 -5.01
N VAL A 2 3.29 0.06 -3.92
CA VAL A 2 2.12 0.95 -3.88
C VAL A 2 2.45 2.21 -3.10
N LEU A 3 2.21 3.38 -3.69
CA LEU A 3 2.57 4.67 -3.13
C LEU A 3 1.34 5.53 -2.86
N ILE A 4 1.28 6.11 -1.67
CA ILE A 4 0.24 7.05 -1.23
C ILE A 4 0.85 8.35 -0.72
N GLY A 5 0.09 9.44 -0.82
CA GLY A 5 0.47 10.73 -0.26
C GLY A 5 1.40 11.58 -1.11
N ARG A 6 1.85 12.69 -0.52
CA ARG A 6 2.59 13.76 -1.23
C ARG A 6 4.00 13.35 -1.65
N CYS A 7 4.70 12.58 -0.82
CA CYS A 7 6.07 12.11 -1.10
C CYS A 7 6.15 11.06 -2.23
N ALA A 8 5.01 10.54 -2.69
CA ALA A 8 4.99 9.48 -3.70
C ALA A 8 5.66 9.92 -5.03
N ALA A 9 5.67 11.21 -5.37
CA ALA A 9 6.35 11.71 -6.58
C ALA A 9 7.88 11.61 -6.50
N GLU A 10 8.46 11.93 -5.34
CA GLU A 10 9.89 11.84 -5.09
C GLU A 10 10.35 10.37 -5.12
N ILE A 11 9.55 9.48 -4.52
CA ILE A 11 9.83 8.05 -4.51
C ILE A 11 9.77 7.44 -5.92
N VAL A 12 8.78 7.81 -6.74
CA VAL A 12 8.72 7.39 -8.16
C VAL A 12 9.99 7.82 -8.90
N THR A 13 10.44 9.06 -8.68
CA THR A 13 11.64 9.58 -9.32
C THR A 13 12.90 8.80 -8.90
N ALA A 14 13.01 8.48 -7.61
CA ALA A 14 14.11 7.68 -7.09
C ALA A 14 14.09 6.25 -7.65
N LEU A 15 12.91 5.62 -7.70
CA LEU A 15 12.74 4.29 -8.29
C LEU A 15 13.09 4.28 -9.77
N ALA A 16 12.64 5.25 -10.55
CA ALA A 16 12.98 5.35 -11.97
C ALA A 16 14.50 5.44 -12.20
N ARG A 17 15.26 6.02 -11.26
CA ARG A 17 16.73 6.13 -11.34
C ARG A 17 17.46 4.87 -10.88
N HIS A 18 16.98 4.20 -9.83
CA HIS A 18 17.74 3.15 -9.14
C HIS A 18 17.17 1.74 -9.34
N ALA A 19 15.89 1.62 -9.66
CA ALA A 19 15.18 0.35 -9.80
C ALA A 19 14.00 0.48 -10.80
N PRO A 20 14.27 0.77 -12.09
CA PRO A 20 13.22 1.05 -13.09
C PRO A 20 12.30 -0.15 -13.35
N ASP A 21 12.77 -1.38 -13.07
CA ASP A 21 12.00 -2.60 -13.26
C ASP A 21 11.00 -2.88 -12.12
N VAL A 22 11.03 -2.10 -11.04
CA VAL A 22 10.07 -2.25 -9.93
C VAL A 22 8.72 -1.68 -10.36
N PRO A 23 7.65 -2.49 -10.43
CA PRO A 23 6.33 -1.99 -10.78
C PRO A 23 5.82 -1.06 -9.68
N VAL A 24 5.31 0.12 -10.07
CA VAL A 24 4.80 1.13 -9.15
C VAL A 24 3.34 1.46 -9.44
N GLU A 25 2.52 1.49 -8.39
CA GLU A 25 1.11 1.85 -8.46
C GLU A 25 0.83 3.03 -7.50
N ARG A 26 -0.02 3.97 -7.92
CA ARG A 26 -0.42 5.13 -7.12
C ARG A 26 -1.79 4.85 -6.53
N ALA A 27 -1.91 4.99 -5.22
CA ALA A 27 -3.18 4.91 -4.52
C ALA A 27 -3.55 6.25 -3.89
N THR A 28 -4.85 6.45 -3.67
CA THR A 28 -5.42 7.72 -3.17
C THR A 28 -5.60 7.74 -1.66
N GLY A 29 -5.55 6.58 -0.99
CA GLY A 29 -5.69 6.42 0.45
C GLY A 29 -5.29 5.01 0.91
N MET A 30 -5.38 4.74 2.21
CA MET A 30 -4.93 3.46 2.79
C MET A 30 -5.74 2.25 2.30
N ASP A 31 -7.07 2.38 2.21
CA ASP A 31 -7.92 1.28 1.73
C ASP A 31 -7.59 0.90 0.28
N ASP A 32 -7.47 1.89 -0.60
CA ASP A 32 -7.06 1.73 -2.01
C ASP A 32 -5.64 1.14 -2.12
N ALA A 33 -4.73 1.55 -1.23
CA ALA A 33 -3.37 1.04 -1.21
C ALA A 33 -3.30 -0.44 -0.81
N VAL A 34 -4.08 -0.84 0.18
CA VAL A 34 -4.18 -2.24 0.62
C VAL A 34 -4.83 -3.09 -0.47
N GLU A 35 -5.84 -2.58 -1.15
CA GLU A 35 -6.46 -3.28 -2.28
C GLU A 35 -5.50 -3.46 -3.46
N ALA A 36 -4.77 -2.41 -3.84
CA ALA A 36 -3.74 -2.47 -4.88
C ALA A 36 -2.61 -3.45 -4.51
N ALA A 37 -2.09 -3.36 -3.28
CA ALA A 37 -1.02 -4.24 -2.82
C ALA A 37 -1.47 -5.71 -2.84
N ALA A 38 -2.71 -5.95 -2.48
CA ALA A 38 -3.36 -7.24 -2.53
C ALA A 38 -3.56 -7.83 -3.93
N ARG A 39 -3.81 -6.99 -4.94
CA ARG A 39 -3.89 -7.45 -6.35
C ARG A 39 -2.50 -7.84 -6.88
N LEU A 40 -1.47 -7.14 -6.41
CA LEU A 40 -0.09 -7.37 -6.82
C LEU A 40 0.57 -8.55 -6.09
N ALA A 41 0.15 -8.83 -4.85
CA ALA A 41 0.67 -9.92 -4.03
C ALA A 41 0.00 -11.25 -4.38
N GLY A 42 0.79 -12.27 -4.70
CA GLY A 42 0.34 -13.65 -4.84
C GLY A 42 0.14 -14.35 -3.50
N THR A 43 -0.43 -15.55 -3.55
CA THR A 43 -0.56 -16.41 -2.36
C THR A 43 0.82 -16.76 -1.81
N GLY A 44 1.10 -16.34 -0.57
CA GLY A 44 2.40 -16.54 0.09
C GLY A 44 3.31 -15.32 0.10
N ASP A 45 2.97 -14.27 -0.63
CA ASP A 45 3.73 -13.02 -0.63
C ASP A 45 3.44 -12.18 0.63
N THR A 46 4.46 -11.47 1.08
CA THR A 46 4.36 -10.55 2.23
C THR A 46 4.18 -9.11 1.74
N VAL A 47 3.08 -8.48 2.15
CA VAL A 47 2.87 -7.04 1.97
C VAL A 47 3.45 -6.30 3.18
N LEU A 48 4.55 -5.59 2.98
CA LEU A 48 5.18 -4.76 4.00
C LEU A 48 4.78 -3.30 3.84
N LEU A 49 4.21 -2.71 4.89
CA LEU A 49 4.06 -1.27 5.00
C LEU A 49 5.39 -0.64 5.45
N ALA A 50 6.20 -0.17 4.51
CA ALA A 50 7.49 0.48 4.78
C ALA A 50 7.42 2.00 4.49
N PRO A 51 7.24 2.86 5.51
CA PRO A 51 7.20 4.30 5.28
C PRO A 51 8.61 4.85 5.03
N ALA A 52 8.82 5.43 3.84
CA ALA A 52 10.08 6.10 3.47
C ALA A 52 10.22 7.51 4.05
N ALA A 53 9.15 8.08 4.62
CA ALA A 53 9.16 9.40 5.23
C ALA A 53 8.42 9.40 6.56
N ALA A 54 9.03 10.01 7.57
CA ALA A 54 8.36 10.44 8.80
C ALA A 54 7.42 11.61 8.47
N SER A 55 6.37 11.38 7.66
CA SER A 55 5.37 12.43 7.43
C SER A 55 4.27 12.31 8.48
N MET A 56 4.23 13.29 9.38
CA MET A 56 3.08 13.61 10.25
C MET A 56 1.96 14.34 9.48
N ASP A 57 1.88 14.15 8.16
CA ASP A 57 1.00 14.94 7.28
C ASP A 57 -0.33 14.25 6.94
N MET A 58 -0.43 12.93 7.15
CA MET A 58 -1.66 12.16 6.92
C MET A 58 -2.11 11.32 8.13
N PHE A 59 -1.24 11.14 9.14
CA PHE A 59 -1.50 10.34 10.34
C PHE A 59 -0.81 11.00 11.54
N ARG A 60 -1.44 10.97 12.73
CA ARG A 60 -0.90 11.55 13.97
C ARG A 60 0.38 10.86 14.43
N ASP A 61 0.46 9.55 14.25
CA ASP A 61 1.60 8.74 14.68
C ASP A 61 1.74 7.45 13.86
N CYS A 62 2.80 6.67 14.14
CA CYS A 62 3.04 5.38 13.49
C CYS A 62 2.03 4.29 13.90
N ALA A 63 1.41 4.40 15.07
CA ALA A 63 0.45 3.42 15.57
C ALA A 63 -0.89 3.55 14.83
N GLU A 64 -1.43 4.76 14.69
CA GLU A 64 -2.65 5.05 13.93
C GLU A 64 -2.55 4.54 12.49
N ARG A 65 -1.36 4.63 11.89
CA ARG A 65 -1.09 4.12 10.54
C ARG A 65 -1.11 2.60 10.46
N GLY A 66 -0.51 1.93 11.44
CA GLY A 66 -0.55 0.47 11.56
C GLY A 66 -1.98 -0.02 11.75
N ASP A 67 -2.72 0.64 12.64
CA ASP A 67 -4.13 0.35 12.91
C ASP A 67 -5.00 0.53 11.67
N LEU A 68 -4.80 1.61 10.90
CA LEU A 68 -5.53 1.83 9.66
C LEU A 68 -5.20 0.80 8.58
N SER A 69 -3.94 0.35 8.48
CA SER A 69 -3.54 -0.70 7.56
C SER A 69 -4.15 -2.05 7.95
N ALA A 70 -4.11 -2.41 9.23
CA ALA A 70 -4.73 -3.63 9.76
C ALA A 70 -6.27 -3.61 9.61
N ALA A 71 -6.89 -2.46 9.85
CA ALA A 71 -8.32 -2.28 9.67
C ALA A 71 -8.73 -2.35 8.19
N ALA A 72 -7.94 -1.77 7.28
CA ALA A 72 -8.15 -1.87 5.84
C ALA A 72 -8.04 -3.32 5.34
N ASP A 73 -7.03 -4.07 5.79
CA ASP A 73 -6.88 -5.48 5.46
C ASP A 73 -8.05 -6.32 6.02
N SER A 74 -8.46 -6.06 7.27
CA SER A 74 -9.62 -6.72 7.88
C SER A 74 -10.91 -6.46 7.07
N ARG A 75 -11.14 -5.20 6.68
CA ARG A 75 -12.27 -4.81 5.80
C ARG A 75 -12.20 -5.53 4.45
N ARG A 76 -11.03 -5.60 3.82
CA ARG A 76 -10.82 -6.32 2.56
C ARG A 76 -11.13 -7.81 2.73
N ARG A 77 -10.65 -8.47 3.78
CA ARG A 77 -10.91 -9.88 4.06
C ARG A 77 -12.40 -10.16 4.28
N THR A 78 -13.12 -9.28 4.98
CA THR A 78 -14.58 -9.39 5.13
C THR A 78 -15.36 -9.16 3.84
N ARG A 79 -14.80 -8.40 2.88
CA ARG A 79 -15.39 -8.16 1.56
C ARG A 79 -15.01 -9.23 0.52
N GLY A 80 -13.93 -9.97 0.79
CA GLY A 80 -13.28 -10.91 -0.12
C GLY A 80 -13.77 -12.36 -0.09
N THR A 81 -14.86 -12.69 0.62
CA THR A 81 -15.45 -14.06 0.58
C THR A 81 -16.31 -14.33 -0.66
N VAL A 82 -16.13 -13.57 -1.74
CA VAL A 82 -16.65 -13.96 -3.06
C VAL A 82 -15.44 -14.29 -3.95
N THR A 83 -15.08 -15.57 -3.96
CA THR A 83 -14.25 -16.16 -5.01
C THR A 83 -15.15 -16.26 -6.26
N PRO A 84 -14.85 -15.58 -7.38
CA PRO A 84 -15.48 -15.93 -8.63
C PRO A 84 -14.75 -17.18 -9.15
N ASP A 85 -15.47 -18.30 -9.12
CA ASP A 85 -15.16 -19.55 -9.80
C ASP A 85 -14.93 -19.30 -11.31
N ARG A 86 -13.71 -19.53 -11.79
CA ARG A 86 -13.38 -19.89 -13.19
C ARG A 86 -12.06 -20.65 -13.26
#